data_AF-A0A8X6V9R5-F1
#
_entry.id   AF-A0A8X6V9R5-F1
#
_cell.length_a   1.000
_cell.length_b   1.000
_cell.length_c   1.000
_cell.angle_alpha   90.00
_cell.angle_beta   90.00
_cell.angle_gamma   90.00
#
_symmetry.space_group_name_H-M   'P 1'
#
loop_
_entity.id
_entity.type
_entity.pdbx_description
1 polymer ?
#
loop_
_entity_poly.entity_id
_entity_poly.type
_entity_poly.pdbx_seq_one_letter_code
_entity_poly.pdbx_strand_id
1 'polypeptide(L)' 'MDECFLCCSSLVHNRENVWTLDCEHEFHIYCLRAHSPRKCPLCQVRLSREDVEMLRMRSIRRRERAWYETDSGYESG' A
#
# COMPACT_ATOMS: atom_id res chain seq x y z
N MET A 1 -3.75 -7.14 13.09
CA MET A 1 -2.61 -8.08 13.03
C MET A 1 -1.40 -7.21 12.75
N ASP A 2 -0.56 -6.92 13.73
CA ASP A 2 0.49 -5.88 13.63
C ASP A 2 1.81 -6.38 13.01
N GLU A 3 1.73 -7.42 12.17
CA GLU A 3 2.87 -8.12 11.59
C GLU A 3 2.70 -8.27 10.09
N CYS A 4 3.76 -8.00 9.33
CA CYS A 4 3.77 -8.20 7.91
C CYS A 4 3.97 -9.69 7.61
N PHE A 5 2.97 -10.33 7.00
CA PHE A 5 3.00 -11.76 6.67
C PHE A 5 4.16 -12.18 5.74
N LEU A 6 4.70 -11.24 4.95
CA LEU A 6 5.77 -11.54 4.00
C LEU A 6 7.17 -11.57 4.62
N CYS A 7 7.39 -10.83 5.71
CA CYS A 7 8.70 -10.76 6.38
C CYS A 7 8.66 -11.11 7.87
N CYS A 8 7.49 -11.53 8.37
CA CYS A 8 7.24 -11.88 9.77
C CYS A 8 7.75 -10.82 10.77
N SER A 9 7.75 -9.55 10.36
CA SER A 9 8.25 -8.43 11.16
C SER A 9 7.13 -7.43 11.42
N SER A 10 7.22 -6.71 12.53
CA SER A 10 6.17 -5.76 12.92
C SER A 10 5.96 -4.65 11.89
N LEU A 11 4.69 -4.38 11.56
CA LEU A 11 4.26 -3.26 10.73
C LEU A 11 4.48 -1.90 11.42
N VAL A 12 4.59 -1.90 12.76
CA VAL A 12 4.72 -0.68 13.57
C VAL A 12 6.12 -0.06 13.46
N HIS A 13 7.16 -0.88 13.26
CA HIS A 13 8.53 -0.41 13.16
C HIS A 13 8.78 0.47 11.92
N ASN A 14 7.91 0.38 10.92
CA ASN A 14 8.07 1.10 9.66
C ASN A 14 6.71 1.53 9.06
N ARG A 15 5.87 2.18 9.88
CA ARG A 15 4.50 2.58 9.49
C ARG A 15 4.43 3.42 8.22
N GLU A 16 5.42 4.27 7.96
CA GLU A 16 5.49 5.09 6.73
C GLU A 16 5.61 4.25 5.44
N ASN A 17 5.95 2.97 5.56
CA ASN A 17 6.14 2.06 4.45
C ASN A 17 5.15 0.89 4.48
N VAL A 18 3.99 1.05 5.12
CA VAL A 18 2.90 0.07 5.11
C VAL A 18 1.90 0.43 4.00
N TRP A 19 1.40 -0.58 3.31
CA TRP A 19 0.33 -0.46 2.32
C TRP A 19 -0.80 -1.40 2.70
N THR A 20 -2.00 -0.83 2.71
CA THR A 20 -3.25 -1.56 2.90
C THR A 20 -3.83 -1.83 1.52
N LEU A 21 -3.95 -3.11 1.17
CA LEU A 21 -4.64 -3.51 -0.06
C LEU A 21 -6.15 -3.29 0.08
N ASP A 22 -6.89 -3.33 -1.03
CA ASP A 22 -8.36 -3.19 -1.02
C ASP A 22 -9.07 -4.25 -0.18
N CYS A 23 -8.43 -5.41 0.00
CA CYS A 23 -8.92 -6.48 0.87
C CYS A 23 -8.59 -6.26 2.36
N GLU A 24 -8.23 -5.04 2.76
CA GLU A 24 -7.95 -4.59 4.13
C GLU A 24 -6.73 -5.26 4.81
N HIS A 25 -5.93 -5.99 4.03
CA HIS A 25 -4.72 -6.62 4.53
C HIS A 25 -3.51 -5.69 4.34
N GLU A 26 -2.70 -5.58 5.40
CA GLU A 26 -1.57 -4.67 5.48
C GLU A 26 -0.22 -5.38 5.30
N PHE A 27 0.67 -4.76 4.53
CA PHE A 27 2.01 -5.28 4.28
C PHE A 27 3.01 -4.14 4.14
N HIS A 28 4.29 -4.40 4.40
CA HIS A 28 5.32 -3.46 3.98
C HIS A 28 5.34 -3.34 2.45
N ILE A 29 5.37 -2.11 1.93
CA ILE A 29 5.42 -1.80 0.50
C ILE A 29 6.58 -2.53 -0.17
N TYR A 30 7.76 -2.52 0.47
CA TYR A 30 8.95 -3.20 -0.06
C TYR A 30 8.74 -4.71 -0.18
N CYS A 31 8.06 -5.33 0.79
CA CYS A 31 7.76 -6.75 0.76
C CYS A 31 6.79 -7.11 -0.37
N LEU A 32 5.71 -6.33 -0.53
CA LEU A 32 4.79 -6.52 -1.65
C LEU A 32 5.48 -6.32 -3.01
N ARG A 33 6.37 -5.33 -3.13
CA ARG A 33 7.13 -5.09 -4.37
C ARG A 33 8.08 -6.22 -4.71
N ALA A 34 8.79 -6.74 -3.71
CA ALA A 34 9.69 -7.87 -3.89
C ALA A 34 8.95 -9.13 -4.34
N HIS A 35 7.75 -9.39 -3.79
CA HIS A 35 6.91 -10.50 -4.21
C HIS A 35 6.17 -10.27 -5.55
N SER A 36 5.98 -9.02 -5.95
CA SER A 36 5.21 -8.59 -7.13
C SER A 36 3.91 -9.40 -7.37
N PRO A 37 3.06 -9.57 -6.35
CA PRO A 37 1.95 -10.48 -6.47
C PRO A 37 0.83 -9.90 -7.34
N ARG A 38 0.06 -10.77 -7.99
CA ARG A 38 -1.20 -10.38 -8.67
C ARG A 38 -2.45 -10.60 -7.79
N LYS A 39 -2.26 -11.16 -6.60
CA LYS A 39 -3.29 -11.51 -5.62
C LYS A 39 -2.77 -11.19 -4.22
N CYS A 40 -3.66 -10.87 -3.28
CA CYS A 40 -3.29 -10.72 -1.88
C CYS A 40 -2.61 -12.01 -1.36
N PRO A 41 -1.42 -11.93 -0.75
CA PRO A 41 -0.75 -13.10 -0.19
C PRO A 41 -1.57 -13.84 0.89
N LEU A 42 -2.42 -13.12 1.63
CA LEU A 42 -3.23 -13.66 2.71
C LEU A 42 -4.55 -14.27 2.22
N CYS A 43 -5.38 -13.49 1.55
CA CYS A 43 -6.73 -13.93 1.17
C CYS A 43 -6.89 -14.32 -0.31
N GLN A 44 -5.82 -14.22 -1.12
CA GLN A 44 -5.80 -14.58 -2.54
C GLN A 44 -6.79 -13.81 -3.44
N VAL A 45 -7.43 -12.76 -2.93
CA VAL A 45 -8.23 -11.81 -3.70
C VAL A 45 -7.34 -11.12 -4.74
N ARG A 46 -7.86 -10.91 -5.95
CA ARG A 46 -7.12 -10.20 -7.01
C ARG A 46 -6.85 -8.76 -6.59
N LEU A 47 -5.62 -8.31 -6.80
CA LEU A 47 -5.27 -6.91 -6.58
C LEU A 47 -5.96 -6.03 -7.63
N SER A 48 -6.39 -4.85 -7.21
CA SER A 48 -6.92 -3.85 -8.13
C SER A 48 -5.83 -3.30 -9.05
N ARG A 49 -6.26 -2.54 -10.05
CA ARG A 49 -5.33 -1.88 -10.95
C ARG A 49 -4.49 -0.86 -10.20
N GLU A 50 -5.08 -0.13 -9.26
CA GLU A 50 -4.40 0.85 -8.41
C GLU A 50 -3.29 0.20 -7.57
N ASP A 51 -3.59 -0.93 -6.92
CA ASP A 51 -2.61 -1.72 -6.16
C ASP A 51 -1.43 -2.15 -7.03
N VAL A 52 -1.72 -2.73 -8.20
CA VAL A 52 -0.68 -3.21 -9.13
C VAL A 52 0.17 -2.07 -9.67
N GLU A 53 -0.44 -0.92 -10.00
CA GLU A 53 0.29 0.27 -10.44
C GLU A 53 1.22 0.81 -9.33
N MET A 54 0.77 0.82 -8.07
CA MET A 54 1.58 1.22 -6.92
C MET A 54 2.82 0.35 -6.70
N LEU A 55 2.68 -0.95 -6.90
CA LEU A 55 3.81 -1.89 -6.80
C LEU A 55 4.83 -1.69 -7.90
N ARG A 56 4.44 -1.13 -9.05
CA ARG A 56 5.34 -0.85 -10.18
C ARG A 56 6.03 0.51 -10.10
N MET A 57 5.56 1.43 -9.25
CA MET A 57 6.16 2.76 -9.13
C MET A 57 7.57 2.70 -8.56
N ARG A 58 8.58 3.22 -9.27
CA ARG A 58 9.99 3.19 -8.84
C ARG A 58 10.29 4.05 -7.61
N SER A 59 9.44 5.02 -7.28
CA SER A 59 9.65 5.99 -6.19
C SER A 59 8.34 6.27 -5.45
N ILE A 60 8.25 5.86 -4.18
CA ILE A 60 7.08 6.06 -3.30
C ILE A 60 6.84 7.57 -3.03
N ARG A 61 7.92 8.37 -3.03
CA ARG A 61 7.93 9.81 -2.68
C ARG A 61 7.11 10.75 -3.58
N ARG A 62 6.54 10.30 -4.71
CA ARG A 62 5.74 11.19 -5.58
C ARG A 62 4.24 11.21 -5.25
N ARG A 63 3.75 10.35 -4.35
CA ARG A 63 2.30 10.19 -4.15
C ARG A 63 1.72 10.87 -2.91
N GLU A 64 2.53 11.26 -1.91
CA GLU A 64 2.03 12.09 -0.79
C GLU A 64 1.43 13.41 -1.28
N ARG A 65 1.91 13.95 -2.42
CA ARG A 65 1.33 15.15 -3.04
C ARG A 65 0.01 14.88 -3.79
N ALA A 66 -0.17 13.69 -4.35
CA ALA A 66 -1.31 13.40 -5.22
C ALA A 66 -2.61 13.07 -4.47
N TRP A 67 -2.54 12.53 -3.25
CA TRP A 67 -3.75 12.24 -2.45
C TRP A 67 -4.26 13.46 -1.67
N TYR A 68 -3.36 14.33 -1.21
CA TYR A 68 -3.75 15.58 -0.54
C TYR A 68 -4.33 16.63 -1.52
N GLU A 69 -3.95 16.60 -2.80
CA GLU A 69 -4.45 17.56 -3.79
C GLU A 69 -5.83 17.19 -4.37
N THR A 70 -6.28 15.93 -4.27
CA THR A 70 -7.61 15.51 -4.76
C THR A 70 -8.72 15.57 -3.71
N ASP A 71 -8.38 15.69 -2.43
CA ASP A 71 -9.37 15.75 -1.32
C ASP A 71 -9.48 17.14 -0.66
N SER A 72 -8.68 18.13 -1.08
CA SER A 72 -8.82 19.54 -0.65
C SER A 72 -9.96 20.29 -1.38
N GLY A 73 -11.05 19.58 -1.68
CA GLY A 73 -12.28 20.12 -2.24
C GLY A 73 -13.34 20.42 -1.17
N TYR A 74 -12.95 20.90 0.01
CA TYR A 74 -13.89 21.45 0.99
C TYR A 74 -13.94 22.97 0.88
N GLU A 75 -15.17 23.46 0.74
CA GLU A 75 -15.60 24.79 0.35
C GLU A 75 -15.12 25.93 1.26
N SER A 76 -14.95 27.13 0.70
CA SER A 76 -15.00 28.40 1.45
C SER A 76 -15.33 29.57 0.54
N GLY A 77 -16.54 30.12 0.69
CA GLY A 77 -16.85 31.56 0.50
C GLY A 77 -17.46 31.96 -0.82
#